data_AF-A0A915YWE5-F1
#
_entry.id   AF-A0A915YWE5-F1
#
_cell.length_a   1.000
_cell.length_b   1.000
_cell.length_c   1.000
_cell.angle_alpha   90.00
_cell.angle_beta   90.00
_cell.angle_gamma   90.00
#
_symmetry.space_group_name_H-M   'P 1'
#
loop_
_entity.id
_entity.type
_entity.pdbx_description
1 polymer ?
#
loop_
_entity_poly.entity_id
_entity_poly.type
_entity_poly.pdbx_seq_one_letter_code
_entity_poly.pdbx_strand_id
1 'polypeptide(L)'
;MSHRTELTSQDKGKILAYMENFNPAQIARKIGRDPTTIRRIIDRYKKTGKTENLPRSGRPPALNNNEKNALINKVTQDRHEPLHEVINTLDLNCSLTTAKRALHSVGIYSHVAAKKPFISEKHALARISWCEKYKEKTAYDWAQVIFSDESSVEIGKQSRQIRVWRHTGERFNTECLTPIFKSGRKSVMNPKFISISISAYSS
;
A
#
# COMPACT_ATOMS: atom_id res chain seq x y z
N MET A 1 -23.54 33.96 10.25
CA MET A 1 -23.36 33.06 9.09
C MET A 1 -24.73 32.73 8.51
N SER A 2 -24.98 33.06 7.25
CA SER A 2 -26.23 32.66 6.58
C SER A 2 -26.16 31.16 6.27
N HIS A 3 -26.97 30.34 6.95
CA HIS A 3 -27.11 28.92 6.64
C HIS A 3 -27.90 28.76 5.33
N ARG A 4 -27.18 28.77 4.20
CA ARG A 4 -27.76 28.43 2.90
C ARG A 4 -27.94 26.91 2.83
N THR A 5 -29.16 26.43 3.05
CA THR A 5 -29.53 25.02 2.90
C THR A 5 -29.73 24.68 1.43
N GLU A 6 -29.19 23.55 0.97
CA GLU A 6 -29.51 23.05 -0.36
C GLU A 6 -30.99 22.66 -0.47
N LEU A 7 -31.56 22.83 -1.66
CA LEU A 7 -32.94 22.46 -1.91
C LEU A 7 -33.09 20.94 -2.04
N THR A 8 -34.10 20.38 -1.38
CA THR A 8 -34.38 18.94 -1.43
C THR A 8 -34.83 18.51 -2.82
N SER A 9 -34.65 17.23 -3.17
CA SER A 9 -35.11 16.68 -4.45
C SER A 9 -36.63 16.83 -4.63
N GLN A 10 -37.39 16.72 -3.54
CA GLN A 10 -38.85 16.91 -3.53
C GLN A 10 -39.23 18.37 -3.85
N ASP A 11 -38.56 19.33 -3.22
CA ASP A 11 -38.81 20.75 -3.50
C ASP A 11 -38.46 21.10 -4.95
N LYS A 12 -37.36 20.55 -5.47
CA LYS A 12 -36.98 20.72 -6.88
C LYS A 12 -38.04 20.12 -7.83
N GLY A 13 -38.59 18.94 -7.52
CA GLY A 13 -39.68 18.33 -8.28
C GLY A 13 -40.94 19.19 -8.29
N LYS A 14 -41.33 19.74 -7.13
CA LYS A 14 -42.47 20.68 -7.03
C LYS A 14 -42.25 21.95 -7.86
N ILE A 15 -41.03 22.50 -7.88
CA ILE A 15 -40.69 23.66 -8.70
C ILE A 15 -40.91 23.36 -10.19
N LEU A 16 -40.47 22.19 -10.66
CA LEU A 16 -40.66 21.80 -12.06
C LEU A 16 -42.13 21.64 -12.41
N ALA A 17 -42.91 20.98 -11.56
CA ALA A 17 -44.34 20.81 -11.77
C ALA A 17 -45.10 22.15 -11.84
N TYR A 18 -44.70 23.14 -11.02
CA TYR A 18 -45.34 24.45 -11.04
C TYR A 18 -44.82 25.40 -12.13
N MET A 19 -43.68 25.08 -12.78
CA MET A 19 -43.06 25.94 -13.78
C MET A 19 -43.94 26.17 -15.01
N GLU A 20 -44.81 25.22 -15.35
CA GLU A 20 -45.68 25.31 -16.53
C GLU A 20 -46.83 26.31 -16.34
N ASN A 21 -47.28 26.51 -15.09
CA ASN A 21 -48.53 27.23 -14.79
C ASN A 21 -48.34 28.47 -13.93
N PHE A 22 -47.18 28.66 -13.30
CA PHE A 22 -46.93 29.73 -12.34
C PHE A 22 -45.64 30.49 -12.65
N ASN A 23 -45.66 31.80 -12.37
CA ASN A 23 -44.44 32.60 -12.45
C ASN A 23 -43.50 32.30 -11.25
N PRO A 24 -42.18 32.53 -11.36
CA PRO A 24 -41.23 32.20 -10.31
C PRO A 24 -41.54 32.83 -8.94
N ALA A 25 -42.17 34.02 -8.89
CA ALA A 25 -42.56 34.67 -7.65
C ALA A 25 -43.77 34.00 -6.97
N GLN A 26 -44.72 33.47 -7.75
CA GLN A 26 -45.84 32.68 -7.24
C GLN A 26 -45.35 31.33 -6.70
N ILE A 27 -44.42 30.67 -7.41
CA ILE A 27 -43.80 29.42 -6.98
C ILE A 27 -43.04 29.63 -5.66
N ALA A 28 -42.29 30.72 -5.56
CA ALA A 28 -41.56 31.12 -4.36
C ALA A 28 -42.46 31.23 -3.12
N ARG A 29 -43.63 31.90 -3.27
CA ARG A 29 -44.62 32.02 -2.18
C ARG A 29 -45.24 30.68 -1.79
N LYS A 30 -45.51 29.79 -2.76
CA LYS A 30 -46.07 28.45 -2.49
C LYS A 30 -45.10 27.52 -1.77
N ILE A 31 -43.81 27.60 -2.11
CA ILE A 31 -42.77 26.69 -1.57
C ILE A 31 -42.08 27.29 -0.34
N GLY A 32 -42.25 28.60 -0.08
CA GLY A 32 -41.61 29.29 1.05
C GLY A 32 -40.11 29.48 0.84
N ARG A 33 -39.68 29.76 -0.40
CA ARG A 33 -38.27 29.91 -0.77
C ARG A 33 -38.04 31.20 -1.52
N ASP A 34 -36.78 31.66 -1.53
CA ASP A 34 -36.42 32.91 -2.17
C ASP A 34 -36.66 32.88 -3.71
N PRO A 35 -37.31 33.89 -4.30
CA PRO A 35 -37.60 33.93 -5.74
C PRO A 35 -36.37 33.81 -6.64
N THR A 36 -35.21 34.30 -6.20
CA THR A 36 -33.97 34.16 -6.97
C THR A 36 -33.49 32.72 -7.01
N THR A 37 -33.71 31.94 -5.95
CA THR A 37 -33.39 30.51 -5.90
C THR A 37 -34.26 29.72 -6.86
N ILE A 38 -35.57 30.02 -6.88
CA ILE A 38 -36.52 29.39 -7.82
C ILE A 38 -36.11 29.67 -9.27
N ARG A 39 -35.84 30.94 -9.59
CA ARG A 39 -35.39 31.35 -10.92
C ARG A 39 -34.12 30.64 -11.35
N ARG A 40 -33.11 30.58 -10.48
CA ARG A 40 -31.83 29.87 -10.76
C ARG A 40 -32.03 28.38 -11.04
N ILE A 41 -33.00 27.72 -10.38
CA ILE A 41 -33.31 26.31 -10.63
C ILE A 41 -34.01 26.14 -11.98
N ILE A 42 -35.02 26.97 -12.26
CA ILE A 42 -35.73 26.95 -13.55
C ILE A 42 -34.76 27.19 -14.71
N ASP A 43 -33.90 28.21 -14.62
CA ASP A 43 -32.93 28.54 -15.66
C ASP A 43 -31.91 27.41 -15.87
N ARG A 44 -31.43 26.80 -14.77
CA ARG A 44 -30.54 25.64 -14.84
C ARG A 44 -31.23 24.46 -15.52
N TYR A 45 -32.49 24.18 -15.17
CA TYR A 45 -33.25 23.08 -15.73
C TYR A 45 -33.51 23.29 -17.22
N LYS A 46 -33.94 24.49 -17.63
CA LYS A 46 -34.11 24.84 -19.06
C LYS A 46 -32.83 24.66 -19.88
N LYS A 47 -31.65 24.91 -19.28
CA LYS A 47 -30.36 24.76 -19.95
C LYS A 47 -29.84 23.33 -20.00
N THR A 48 -30.06 22.53 -18.96
CA THR A 48 -29.37 21.23 -18.77
C THR A 48 -30.29 20.01 -18.70
N GLY A 49 -31.60 20.21 -18.50
CA GLY A 49 -32.58 19.15 -18.28
C GLY A 49 -32.43 18.41 -16.94
N LYS A 50 -31.49 18.83 -16.06
CA LYS A 50 -31.17 18.13 -14.82
C LYS A 50 -31.51 18.95 -13.59
N THR A 51 -32.03 18.29 -12.55
CA THR A 51 -32.31 18.89 -11.23
C THR A 51 -31.22 18.58 -10.19
N GLU A 52 -30.37 17.60 -10.48
CA GLU A 52 -29.31 17.16 -9.59
C GLU A 52 -28.26 18.25 -9.38
N ASN A 53 -27.67 18.26 -8.18
CA ASN A 53 -26.53 19.14 -7.91
C ASN A 53 -25.29 18.48 -8.49
N LEU A 54 -24.48 19.25 -9.23
CA LEU A 54 -23.18 18.78 -9.67
C LEU A 54 -22.27 18.57 -8.45
N PRO A 55 -21.39 17.56 -8.48
CA PRO A 55 -20.35 17.43 -7.48
C PRO A 55 -19.52 18.71 -7.44
N ARG A 56 -19.24 19.19 -6.23
CA ARG A 56 -18.40 20.37 -6.06
C ARG A 56 -16.97 20.00 -6.40
N SER A 57 -16.23 20.90 -7.05
CA SER A 57 -14.86 20.68 -7.54
C SER A 57 -13.84 20.33 -6.45
N GLY A 58 -14.19 20.50 -5.17
CA GLY A 58 -13.32 20.18 -4.04
C GLY A 58 -12.07 21.08 -3.99
N ARG A 59 -11.16 20.75 -3.08
CA ARG A 59 -9.84 21.39 -3.00
C ARG A 59 -8.94 20.75 -4.07
N PRO A 60 -8.17 21.54 -4.84
CA PRO A 60 -7.20 20.97 -5.77
C PRO A 60 -6.20 20.07 -5.02
N PRO A 61 -5.83 18.92 -5.61
CA PRO A 61 -4.85 18.03 -5.00
C PRO A 61 -3.48 18.73 -4.89
N ALA A 62 -2.74 18.43 -3.83
CA ALA A 62 -1.42 19.00 -3.60
C ALA A 62 -0.34 18.43 -4.53
N LEU A 63 -0.57 17.24 -5.09
CA LEU A 63 0.30 16.61 -6.08
C LEU A 63 -0.45 16.52 -7.40
N ASN A 64 0.22 16.87 -8.49
CA ASN A 64 -0.30 16.63 -9.83
C ASN A 64 -0.15 15.14 -10.22
N ASN A 65 -0.78 14.73 -11.33
CA ASN A 65 -0.73 13.33 -11.75
C ASN A 65 0.68 12.86 -12.14
N ASN A 66 1.50 13.73 -12.72
CA ASN A 66 2.87 13.41 -13.14
C ASN A 66 3.79 13.23 -11.93
N GLU A 67 3.70 14.12 -10.95
CA GLU A 67 4.40 14.05 -9.67
C GLU A 67 4.01 12.80 -8.88
N LYS A 68 2.71 12.47 -8.87
CA LYS A 68 2.22 11.23 -8.24
C LYS A 68 2.84 10.00 -8.92
N ASN A 69 2.88 9.98 -10.26
CA ASN A 69 3.47 8.88 -11.02
C ASN A 69 4.99 8.80 -10.81
N ALA A 70 5.69 9.93 -10.79
CA ALA A 70 7.12 10.00 -10.49
C ALA A 70 7.43 9.45 -9.09
N LEU A 71 6.63 9.83 -8.10
CA LEU A 71 6.72 9.33 -6.73
C LEU A 71 6.54 7.80 -6.69
N ILE A 72 5.50 7.28 -7.34
CA ILE A 72 5.21 5.83 -7.37
C ILE A 72 6.36 5.07 -8.04
N ASN A 73 6.83 5.55 -9.19
CA ASN A 73 7.91 4.91 -9.94
C ASN A 73 9.21 4.88 -9.13
N LYS A 74 9.59 6.01 -8.52
CA LYS A 74 10.82 6.10 -7.72
C LYS A 74 10.77 5.18 -6.51
N VAL A 75 9.66 5.16 -5.77
CA VAL A 75 9.46 4.26 -4.63
C VAL A 75 9.48 2.78 -5.04
N THR A 76 8.98 2.46 -6.24
CA THR A 76 8.93 1.08 -6.73
C THR A 76 10.30 0.60 -7.22
N GLN A 77 11.12 1.50 -7.79
CA GLN A 77 12.50 1.25 -8.16
C GLN A 77 13.40 1.07 -6.92
N ASP A 78 13.35 2.02 -5.99
CA ASP A 78 14.20 2.04 -4.80
C ASP A 78 13.39 1.76 -3.53
N ARG A 79 12.94 0.52 -3.38
CA ARG A 79 11.97 0.11 -2.34
C ARG A 79 12.45 0.31 -0.91
N HIS A 80 13.75 0.44 -0.67
CA HIS A 80 14.35 0.64 0.66
C HIS A 80 14.56 2.11 1.03
N GLU A 81 14.35 3.03 0.09
CA GLU A 81 14.60 4.44 0.31
C GLU A 81 13.55 5.04 1.28
N PRO A 82 13.98 5.80 2.30
CA PRO A 82 13.04 6.51 3.16
C PRO A 82 12.29 7.58 2.35
N LEU A 83 10.98 7.67 2.60
CA LEU A 83 10.09 8.50 1.78
C LEU A 83 10.47 9.99 1.76
N HIS A 84 11.12 10.52 2.80
CA HIS A 84 11.58 11.92 2.79
C HIS A 84 12.68 12.17 1.76
N GLU A 85 13.59 11.21 1.52
CA GLU A 85 14.67 11.37 0.54
C GLU A 85 14.08 11.32 -0.86
N VAL A 86 13.09 10.45 -1.08
CA VAL A 86 12.36 10.40 -2.35
C VAL A 86 11.66 11.73 -2.65
N ILE A 87 11.01 12.34 -1.66
CA ILE A 87 10.35 13.65 -1.80
C ILE A 87 11.39 14.74 -2.14
N ASN A 88 12.51 14.78 -1.43
CA ASN A 88 13.58 15.74 -1.66
C ASN A 88 14.22 15.57 -3.04
N THR A 89 14.47 14.32 -3.44
CA THR A 89 15.10 13.98 -4.73
C THR A 89 14.22 14.38 -5.91
N LEU A 90 12.90 14.28 -5.76
CA LEU A 90 11.93 14.66 -6.79
C LEU A 90 11.48 16.13 -6.68
N ASP A 91 12.05 16.89 -5.73
CA ASP A 91 11.69 18.29 -5.40
C ASP A 91 10.16 18.51 -5.29
N LEU A 92 9.47 17.56 -4.63
CA LEU A 92 8.02 17.61 -4.52
C LEU A 92 7.60 18.56 -3.40
N ASN A 93 6.78 19.56 -3.73
CA ASN A 93 6.17 20.45 -2.75
C ASN A 93 4.99 19.77 -2.02
N CYS A 94 5.28 18.73 -1.24
CA CYS A 94 4.26 17.99 -0.49
C CYS A 94 4.76 17.53 0.88
N SER A 95 3.83 17.37 1.82
CA SER A 95 4.15 16.77 3.12
C SER A 95 4.34 15.25 3.02
N LEU A 96 5.09 14.67 3.95
CA LEU A 96 5.23 13.20 4.08
C LEU A 96 3.87 12.49 4.15
N THR A 97 2.90 13.09 4.84
CA THR A 97 1.55 12.54 4.96
C THR A 97 0.83 12.52 3.61
N THR A 98 1.02 13.54 2.79
CA THR A 98 0.46 13.62 1.43
C THR A 98 1.05 12.53 0.54
N ALA A 99 2.38 12.40 0.54
CA ALA A 99 3.07 11.35 -0.22
C ALA A 99 2.64 9.94 0.22
N LYS A 100 2.52 9.69 1.53
CA LYS A 100 2.00 8.41 2.05
C LYS A 100 0.59 8.11 1.55
N ARG A 101 -0.33 9.09 1.60
CA ARG A 101 -1.70 8.92 1.10
C ARG A 101 -1.71 8.61 -0.40
N ALA A 102 -0.83 9.26 -1.17
CA ALA A 102 -0.69 8.98 -2.60
C ALA A 102 -0.25 7.54 -2.86
N LEU A 103 0.73 7.02 -2.12
CA LEU A 103 1.18 5.63 -2.21
C LEU A 103 0.11 4.63 -1.74
N HIS A 104 -0.56 4.91 -0.62
CA HIS A 104 -1.63 4.05 -0.11
C HIS A 104 -2.81 3.98 -1.09
N SER A 105 -3.11 5.05 -1.81
CA SER A 105 -4.18 5.07 -2.82
C SER A 105 -3.95 4.10 -3.98
N VAL A 106 -2.69 3.70 -4.21
CA VAL A 106 -2.32 2.68 -5.21
C VAL A 106 -1.93 1.34 -4.57
N GLY A 107 -2.12 1.21 -3.25
CA GLY A 107 -1.88 -0.05 -2.53
C GLY A 107 -0.40 -0.32 -2.20
N ILE A 108 0.46 0.70 -2.23
CA ILE A 108 1.86 0.58 -1.78
C ILE A 108 1.93 0.99 -0.31
N TYR A 109 2.49 0.11 0.52
CA TYR A 109 2.63 0.34 1.96
C TYR A 109 4.05 0.05 2.42
N SER A 110 4.43 0.68 3.52
CA SER A 110 5.68 0.38 4.19
C SER A 110 5.53 -0.91 5.01
N HIS A 111 6.36 -1.91 4.74
CA HIS A 111 6.39 -3.18 5.43
C HIS A 111 7.79 -3.48 5.97
N VAL A 112 7.89 -4.35 6.97
CA VAL A 112 9.20 -4.89 7.39
C VAL A 112 9.70 -5.84 6.30
N ALA A 113 10.94 -5.63 5.86
CA ALA A 113 11.59 -6.45 4.85
C ALA A 113 11.82 -7.87 5.38
N ALA A 114 11.55 -8.88 4.54
CA ALA A 114 11.82 -10.25 4.90
C ALA A 114 13.34 -10.50 4.81
N LYS A 115 13.92 -11.00 5.89
CA LYS A 115 15.34 -11.36 5.91
C LYS A 115 15.51 -12.78 5.37
N LYS A 116 16.26 -12.94 4.29
CA LYS A 116 16.50 -14.23 3.66
C LYS A 116 17.96 -14.37 3.27
N PRO A 117 18.55 -15.57 3.36
CA PRO A 117 19.90 -15.77 2.85
C PRO A 117 19.93 -15.46 1.35
N PHE A 118 21.01 -14.83 0.89
CA PHE A 118 21.24 -14.67 -0.53
C PHE A 118 21.47 -16.05 -1.16
N ILE A 119 20.72 -16.37 -2.22
CA ILE A 119 20.83 -17.62 -2.97
C ILE A 119 21.21 -17.23 -4.39
N SER A 120 22.38 -17.66 -4.86
CA SER A 120 22.75 -17.49 -6.26
C SER A 120 21.89 -18.37 -7.15
N GLU A 121 21.74 -17.99 -8.41
CA GLU A 121 20.98 -18.76 -9.40
C GLU A 121 21.45 -20.22 -9.49
N LYS A 122 22.77 -20.44 -9.48
CA LYS A 122 23.37 -21.79 -9.44
C LYS A 122 22.88 -22.60 -8.23
N HIS A 123 22.83 -22.01 -7.04
CA HIS A 123 22.36 -22.69 -5.84
C HIS A 123 20.84 -22.92 -5.86
N ALA A 124 20.07 -21.99 -6.44
CA ALA A 124 18.63 -22.16 -6.63
C ALA A 124 18.33 -23.36 -7.54
N LEU A 125 19.02 -23.47 -8.68
CA LEU A 125 18.88 -24.60 -9.60
C LEU A 125 19.29 -25.92 -8.96
N ALA A 126 20.40 -25.94 -8.22
CA ALA A 126 20.85 -27.14 -7.50
C ALA A 126 19.84 -27.59 -6.44
N ARG A 127 19.14 -26.65 -5.80
CA ARG A 127 18.06 -26.96 -4.85
C ARG A 127 16.83 -27.52 -5.56
N ILE A 128 16.44 -26.94 -6.69
CA ILE A 128 15.31 -27.45 -7.49
C ILE A 128 15.62 -28.86 -7.99
N SER A 129 16.81 -29.09 -8.55
CA SER A 129 17.19 -30.42 -9.04
C SER A 129 17.27 -31.46 -7.92
N TRP A 130 17.71 -31.04 -6.72
CA TRP A 130 17.66 -31.90 -5.54
C TRP A 130 16.21 -32.24 -5.14
N CYS A 131 15.32 -31.25 -5.08
CA CYS A 131 13.90 -31.50 -4.80
C CYS A 131 13.27 -32.43 -5.83
N GLU A 132 13.51 -32.22 -7.12
CA GLU A 132 13.00 -33.07 -8.20
C GLU A 132 13.52 -34.50 -8.09
N LYS A 133 14.81 -34.67 -7.76
CA LYS A 133 15.43 -35.99 -7.59
C LYS A 133 14.78 -36.81 -6.47
N TYR A 134 14.34 -36.14 -5.40
CA TYR A 134 13.84 -36.80 -4.20
C TYR A 134 12.33 -36.59 -3.96
N LYS A 135 11.58 -36.03 -4.93
CA LYS A 135 10.15 -35.76 -4.76
C LYS A 135 9.29 -37.01 -4.55
N GLU A 136 9.69 -38.13 -5.15
CA GLU A 136 9.00 -39.42 -5.06
C GLU A 136 9.42 -40.24 -3.83
N LYS A 137 10.31 -39.71 -2.98
CA LYS A 137 10.78 -40.42 -1.79
C LYS A 137 9.65 -40.54 -0.77
N THR A 138 9.45 -41.77 -0.30
CA THR A 138 8.40 -42.10 0.67
C THR A 138 8.86 -41.77 2.10
N ALA A 139 7.91 -41.75 3.04
CA ALA A 139 8.24 -41.58 4.45
C ALA A 139 9.22 -42.65 4.98
N TYR A 140 9.14 -43.88 4.47
CA TYR A 140 10.05 -44.97 4.84
C TYR A 140 11.48 -44.69 4.36
N ASP A 141 11.64 -44.15 3.14
CA ASP A 141 12.96 -43.74 2.65
C ASP A 141 13.58 -42.64 3.52
N TRP A 142 12.79 -41.65 3.94
CA TRP A 142 13.27 -40.56 4.80
C TRP A 142 13.59 -41.02 6.22
N ALA A 143 12.91 -42.06 6.73
CA ALA A 143 13.19 -42.64 8.04
C ALA A 143 14.60 -43.25 8.15
N GLN A 144 15.23 -43.56 7.01
CA GLN A 144 16.59 -44.08 6.96
C GLN A 144 17.66 -42.97 6.87
N VAL A 145 17.25 -41.70 6.77
CA VAL A 145 18.16 -40.56 6.63
C VAL A 145 18.35 -39.86 7.96
N ILE A 146 19.60 -39.75 8.41
CA ILE A 146 19.98 -38.97 9.59
C ILE A 146 20.44 -37.58 9.11
N PHE A 147 19.82 -36.53 9.65
CA PHE A 147 20.20 -35.14 9.39
C PHE A 147 21.00 -34.59 10.58
N SER A 148 22.11 -33.92 10.30
CA SER A 148 22.91 -33.16 11.28
C SER A 148 23.12 -31.73 10.78
N ASP A 149 23.04 -30.75 11.67
CA ASP A 149 23.38 -29.35 11.39
C ASP A 149 24.12 -28.75 12.59
N GLU A 150 24.95 -27.74 12.33
CA GLU A 150 25.65 -26.97 13.36
C GLU A 150 24.99 -25.60 13.51
N SER A 151 24.67 -25.22 14.75
CA SER A 151 24.09 -23.90 15.05
C SER A 151 24.99 -23.11 16.00
N SER A 152 25.10 -21.81 15.75
CA SER A 152 25.75 -20.86 16.65
C SER A 152 24.72 -19.93 17.28
N VAL A 153 24.89 -19.63 18.57
CA VAL A 153 24.01 -18.71 19.32
C VAL A 153 24.77 -17.41 19.55
N GLU A 154 24.26 -16.31 18.99
CA GLU A 154 24.77 -14.96 19.22
C GLU A 154 23.88 -14.22 20.23
N ILE A 155 24.46 -13.67 21.30
CA ILE A 155 23.76 -12.87 22.31
C ILE A 155 24.06 -11.37 22.08
N GLY A 156 23.03 -10.53 22.06
CA GLY A 156 23.19 -9.07 22.07
C GLY A 156 23.14 -8.35 20.72
N LYS A 157 22.82 -9.03 19.62
CA LYS A 157 22.69 -8.37 18.30
C LYS A 157 21.40 -7.55 18.22
N GLN A 158 21.51 -6.22 18.36
CA GLN A 158 20.41 -5.32 18.00
C GLN A 158 20.24 -5.30 16.48
N SER A 159 19.31 -6.09 15.96
CA SER A 159 18.98 -6.04 14.54
C SER A 159 18.03 -4.89 14.25
N ARG A 160 18.50 -3.89 13.49
CA ARG A 160 17.62 -2.87 12.92
C ARG A 160 16.55 -3.53 12.05
N GLN A 161 15.29 -3.11 12.21
CA GLN A 161 14.21 -3.51 11.31
C GLN A 161 14.26 -2.62 10.06
N ILE A 162 14.72 -3.21 8.95
CA ILE A 162 14.69 -2.55 7.65
C ILE A 162 13.26 -2.60 7.12
N ARG A 163 12.80 -1.48 6.56
CA ARG A 163 11.47 -1.34 5.98
C ARG A 163 11.58 -1.14 4.48
N VAL A 164 10.60 -1.66 3.75
CA VAL A 164 10.48 -1.55 2.30
C VAL A 164 9.09 -1.08 1.93
N TRP A 165 8.99 -0.30 0.87
CA TRP A 165 7.73 0.05 0.22
C TRP A 165 7.39 -1.00 -0.82
N ARG A 166 6.22 -1.62 -0.72
CA ARG A 166 5.79 -2.66 -1.65
C ARG A 166 4.27 -2.84 -1.66
N HIS A 167 3.76 -3.52 -2.67
CA HIS A 167 2.39 -4.00 -2.69
C HIS A 167 2.21 -5.23 -1.80
N THR A 168 0.95 -5.51 -1.47
CA THR A 168 0.55 -6.79 -0.88
C THR A 168 0.86 -7.93 -1.86
N GLY A 169 1.50 -9.01 -1.38
CA GLY A 169 1.94 -10.14 -2.20
C GLY A 169 3.43 -10.13 -2.56
N GLU A 170 4.07 -8.97 -2.67
CA GLU A 170 5.48 -8.84 -3.09
C GLU A 170 6.51 -9.15 -1.98
N ARG A 171 6.12 -9.90 -0.94
CA ARG A 171 6.96 -10.12 0.26
C ARG A 171 8.28 -10.81 -0.07
N PHE A 172 8.26 -11.71 -1.04
CA PHE A 172 9.41 -12.55 -1.40
C PHE A 172 10.07 -12.14 -2.72
N ASN A 173 9.65 -11.01 -3.30
CA ASN A 173 10.34 -10.42 -4.45
C ASN A 173 11.75 -10.01 -4.01
N THR A 174 12.75 -10.32 -4.83
CA THR A 174 14.18 -10.10 -4.51
C THR A 174 14.49 -8.68 -4.08
N GLU A 175 13.87 -7.69 -4.73
CA GLU A 175 13.99 -6.25 -4.42
C GLU A 175 13.44 -5.88 -3.03
N CYS A 176 12.47 -6.63 -2.52
CA CYS A 176 11.85 -6.42 -1.20
C CYS A 176 12.59 -7.15 -0.06
N LEU A 177 13.55 -8.01 -0.39
CA LEU A 177 14.28 -8.80 0.58
C LEU A 177 15.44 -7.99 1.18
N THR A 178 15.77 -8.32 2.41
CA THR A 178 17.06 -7.96 2.98
C THR A 178 17.94 -9.21 2.97
N PRO A 179 19.03 -9.25 2.20
CA PRO A 179 19.92 -10.40 2.19
C PRO A 179 20.60 -10.53 3.55
N ILE A 180 20.52 -11.72 4.13
CA ILE A 180 21.37 -12.13 5.25
C ILE A 180 22.60 -12.81 4.64
N PHE A 181 23.73 -12.15 4.72
CA PHE A 181 25.01 -12.82 4.50
C PHE A 181 25.44 -13.47 5.80
N LYS A 182 25.65 -14.80 5.79
CA LYS A 182 26.41 -15.44 6.88
C LYS A 182 27.82 -14.87 6.78
N SER A 183 28.26 -14.08 7.77
CA SER A 183 29.64 -13.63 7.79
C SER A 183 30.51 -14.88 7.99
N GLY A 184 31.52 -15.10 7.15
CA GLY A 184 32.48 -16.20 7.32
C GLY A 184 33.38 -16.06 8.55
N ARG A 185 33.02 -15.21 9.53
CA ARG A 185 33.76 -15.06 10.78
C ARG A 185 33.63 -16.36 11.57
N LYS A 186 34.75 -17.06 11.72
CA LYS A 186 34.90 -18.11 12.74
C LYS A 186 34.80 -17.42 14.10
N SER A 187 33.72 -17.66 14.84
CA SER A 187 33.70 -17.34 16.27
C SER A 187 34.75 -18.21 16.95
N VAL A 188 35.78 -17.59 17.53
CA VAL A 188 36.73 -18.31 18.40
C VAL A 188 35.94 -18.80 19.61
N MET A 189 35.91 -20.12 19.77
CA MET A 189 35.23 -20.82 20.86
C MET A 189 35.89 -20.43 22.19
N ASN A 190 35.18 -19.66 23.03
CA ASN A 190 35.58 -19.34 24.40
C ASN A 190 35.10 -20.50 25.30
N PRO A 191 35.87 -21.02 26.27
CA PRO A 191 35.52 -22.24 27.02
C PRO A 191 34.32 -22.11 28.00
N LYS A 192 33.48 -21.09 27.83
CA LYS A 192 32.20 -20.92 28.55
C LYS A 192 30.97 -21.38 27.76
N PHE A 193 31.15 -21.93 26.56
CA PHE A 193 30.05 -22.47 25.76
C PHE A 193 29.88 -23.97 26.01
N ILE A 194 28.69 -24.36 26.47
CA ILE A 194 28.30 -25.77 26.60
C ILE A 194 28.00 -26.29 25.19
N SER A 195 28.80 -27.24 24.71
CA SER A 195 28.51 -28.02 23.51
C SER A 195 27.47 -29.10 23.85
N ILE A 196 26.31 -29.08 23.19
CA ILE A 196 25.40 -30.22 23.18
C ILE A 196 25.71 -31.02 21.92
N SER A 197 26.51 -32.08 22.08
CA SER A 197 26.74 -33.09 21.05
C SER A 197 25.81 -34.27 21.33
N ILE A 198 24.81 -34.48 20.49
CA ILE A 198 24.01 -35.72 20.50
C ILE A 198 24.66 -36.64 19.46
N SER A 199 25.50 -37.57 19.90
CA SER A 199 25.92 -38.71 19.08
C SER A 199 24.97 -39.87 19.32
N ALA A 200 24.21 -40.27 18.32
CA ALA A 200 23.57 -41.58 18.31
C ALA A 200 24.52 -42.55 17.59
N TYR A 201 25.16 -43.43 18.35
CA TYR A 201 25.78 -44.63 17.82
C TYR A 201 24.68 -45.68 17.63
N SER A 202 24.64 -46.34 16.47
CA SER A 202 23.97 -47.63 16.32
C SER A 202 24.99 -48.66 15.87
N SER A 203 25.10 -49.74 16.66
CA SER A 203 25.83 -50.98 16.35
C SER A 203 25.19 -51.74 15.20
#